data_AF-A0A7C5SAW9-F1
#
_entry.id   AF-A0A7C5SAW9-F1
#
_cell.length_a   1.000
_cell.length_b   1.000
_cell.length_c   1.000
_cell.angle_alpha   90.00
_cell.angle_beta   90.00
_cell.angle_gamma   90.00
#
_symmetry.space_group_name_H-M   'P 1'
#
loop_
_entity.id
_entity.type
_entity.pdbx_description
1 polymer ?
#
loop_
_entity_poly.entity_id
_entity_poly.type
_entity_poly.pdbx_seq_one_letter_code
_entity_poly.pdbx_strand_id
1 'polypeptide(L)' 'MFGLGMPELIIILIIVVVLFGASRLPELGKGIGQAIKNFKKATNEPDEIDVTPKKPVEKDTNSSSEGQEKA' A
#
# COMPACT_ATOMS: atom_id res chain seq x y z
N MET A 1 20.68 -12.66 27.26
CA MET A 1 19.28 -12.96 27.57
C MET A 1 18.49 -12.77 26.28
N PHE A 2 17.84 -13.81 25.79
CA PHE A 2 17.20 -13.93 24.46
C PHE A 2 16.38 -12.69 24.08
N GLY A 3 16.94 -11.84 23.21
CA GLY A 3 16.17 -10.84 22.49
C GLY A 3 15.48 -11.55 21.33
N LEU A 4 14.18 -11.31 21.14
CA LEU A 4 13.50 -11.71 19.92
C LEU A 4 14.15 -10.98 18.75
N GLY A 5 15.10 -11.64 18.10
CA GLY A 5 15.78 -11.14 16.94
C GLY A 5 14.95 -11.38 15.69
N MET A 6 15.43 -10.81 14.58
CA MET A 6 14.91 -11.14 13.25
C MET A 6 14.90 -12.67 12.96
N PRO A 7 15.89 -13.47 13.37
CA PRO A 7 15.88 -14.92 13.14
C PRO A 7 14.69 -15.64 13.80
N GLU A 8 14.39 -15.32 15.06
CA GLU A 8 13.28 -15.92 15.79
C GLU A 8 11.92 -15.55 15.17
N LEU A 9 11.75 -14.30 14.74
CA LEU A 9 10.54 -13.87 14.03
C LEU A 9 10.34 -14.61 12.70
N ILE A 10 11.42 -14.88 11.96
CA ILE A 10 11.34 -15.67 10.72
C ILE A 10 10.88 -17.10 11.00
N ILE A 11 11.41 -17.74 12.04
CA ILE A 11 11.00 -19.10 12.44
C ILE A 11 9.51 -19.13 12.77
N ILE A 12 9.03 -18.18 13.57
CA ILE A 12 7.61 -18.07 13.92
C ILE A 12 6.76 -17.83 12.67
N LEU A 13 7.21 -16.94 11.77
CA LEU A 13 6.52 -16.67 10.51
C LEU A 13 6.38 -17.93 9.65
N ILE A 14 7.44 -18.74 9.55
CA ILE A 14 7.40 -20.01 8.81
C ILE A 14 6.36 -20.95 9.41
N ILE A 15 6.32 -21.10 10.74
CA ILE A 15 5.33 -21.95 11.42
C ILE A 15 3.91 -21.47 11.10
N VAL A 16 3.65 -20.16 11.20
CA VAL A 16 2.34 -19.58 10.89
C VAL A 16 1.97 -19.83 9.41
N VAL A 17 2.91 -19.66 8.48
CA VAL A 17 2.70 -19.95 7.06
C VAL A 17 2.37 -21.41 6.82
N VAL A 18 2.98 -22.35 7.53
CA VAL A 18 2.69 -23.79 7.40
C VAL A 18 1.29 -24.12 7.93
N LEU A 19 0.89 -23.53 9.07
CA LEU A 19 -0.42 -23.80 9.69
C LEU A 19 -1.58 -23.19 8.91
N PHE A 20 -1.44 -21.93 8.51
CA PHE A 20 -2.50 -21.18 7.83
C PHE A 20 -2.42 -21.27 6.30
N GLY A 21 -1.26 -21.65 5.76
CA GLY A 21 -0.96 -21.62 4.33
C GLY A 21 -0.47 -20.25 3.86
N ALA A 22 0.49 -20.25 2.92
CA ALA A 22 1.07 -19.03 2.36
C ALA A 22 0.05 -18.10 1.67
N SER A 23 -1.08 -18.65 1.21
CA SER A 23 -2.13 -17.89 0.53
C SER A 23 -3.01 -17.07 1.48
N ARG A 24 -3.15 -17.48 2.75
CA ARG A 24 -4.07 -16.82 3.71
C ARG A 24 -3.50 -15.52 4.28
N LEU A 25 -2.19 -15.45 4.49
CA LEU A 25 -1.52 -14.24 4.98
C LEU A 25 -1.72 -13.02 4.05
N PRO A 26 -1.49 -13.11 2.72
CA PRO A 26 -1.78 -12.02 1.79
C PRO A 26 -3.26 -11.67 1.69
N GLU A 27 -4.15 -12.66 1.80
CA GLU A 27 -5.61 -12.48 1.75
C GLU A 27 -6.09 -11.64 2.95
N LEU A 28 -5.65 -11.99 4.16
CA LEU A 28 -5.91 -11.22 5.38
C LEU A 28 -5.24 -9.84 5.34
N GLY A 29 -4.00 -9.77 4.85
CA GLY A 29 -3.25 -8.52 4.71
C GLY A 29 -3.91 -7.53 3.75
N LYS A 30 -4.52 -8.00 2.64
CA LYS A 30 -5.28 -7.14 1.72
C LYS A 30 -6.47 -6.49 2.41
N GLY A 31 -7.25 -7.26 3.17
CA GLY A 31 -8.41 -6.74 3.90
C GLY A 31 -8.01 -5.72 4.97
N ILE A 32 -7.02 -6.06 5.81
CA ILE A 32 -6.50 -5.17 6.84
C ILE A 32 -5.86 -3.91 6.22
N GLY A 33 -5.08 -4.07 5.15
CA GLY A 33 -4.42 -2.96 4.47
C GLY A 33 -5.42 -1.98 3.85
N GLN A 34 -6.51 -2.47 3.25
CA GLN A 34 -7.60 -1.63 2.77
C GLN A 34 -8.31 -0.90 3.92
N ALA A 35 -8.58 -1.60 5.02
CA ALA A 35 -9.19 -1.00 6.21
C ALA A 35 -8.31 0.12 6.79
N ILE A 36 -7.00 -0.12 6.98
CA ILE A 36 -6.05 0.89 7.46
C ILE A 36 -5.96 2.06 6.48
N LYS A 37 -5.93 1.80 5.17
CA LYS A 37 -5.88 2.85 4.15
C LYS A 37 -7.13 3.74 4.20
N ASN A 38 -8.31 3.14 4.27
CA ASN A 38 -9.58 3.86 4.34
C ASN A 38 -9.72 4.61 5.67
N PHE A 39 -9.30 3.99 6.78
CA PHE A 39 -9.26 4.64 8.09
C PHE A 39 -8.33 5.85 8.08
N LYS A 40 -7.12 5.70 7.53
CA LYS A 40 -6.17 6.82 7.40
C LYS A 40 -6.75 7.94 6.53
N LYS A 41 -7.43 7.61 5.44
CA LYS A 41 -8.07 8.57 4.54
C LYS A 41 -9.18 9.35 5.28
N ALA A 42 -10.08 8.65 5.94
CA ALA A 42 -11.16 9.25 6.73
C ALA A 42 -10.65 10.12 7.90
N THR A 43 -9.53 9.76 8.52
CA THR A 43 -8.96 10.54 9.63
C THR A 43 -8.12 11.75 9.16
N ASN A 44 -7.59 11.74 7.94
CA ASN A 44 -6.73 12.83 7.42
C ASN A 44 -7.45 13.77 6.45
N GLU A 45 -8.58 13.37 5.87
CA GLU A 45 -9.40 14.27 5.07
C GLU A 45 -10.37 15.01 6.01
N PRO A 46 -10.26 16.36 6.15
CA PRO A 46 -11.34 17.13 6.76
C PRO A 46 -12.60 16.96 5.90
N ASP A 47 -13.80 17.08 6.50
CA ASP A 47 -15.11 16.90 5.87
C ASP A 47 -15.33 17.83 4.65
N GLU A 48 -14.66 17.58 3.53
CA GLU A 48 -15.00 18.16 2.25
C GLU A 48 -16.11 17.33 1.64
N ILE A 49 -17.32 17.90 1.64
CA ILE A 49 -18.42 17.41 0.82
C ILE A 49 -17.97 17.53 -0.65
N ASP A 50 -17.44 16.43 -1.18
CA ASP A 50 -16.98 16.32 -2.56
C ASP A 50 -18.20 16.28 -3.52
N VAL A 51 -18.68 17.46 -3.92
CA VAL A 51 -19.67 17.63 -5.00
C VAL A 51 -19.03 17.74 -6.40
N THR A 52 -17.75 17.41 -6.56
CA THR A 52 -17.11 17.46 -7.88
C THR A 52 -17.13 16.08 -8.54
N PRO A 53 -17.74 15.92 -9.72
CA PRO A 53 -17.73 14.63 -10.42
C PRO A 53 -16.29 14.27 -10.79
N LYS A 54 -15.82 13.16 -10.23
CA LYS A 54 -14.48 12.59 -10.41
C LYS A 54 -14.15 12.44 -11.90
N LYS A 55 -13.38 13.39 -12.44
CA LYS A 55 -12.86 13.32 -13.82
C LYS A 55 -11.93 12.10 -13.96
N PRO A 56 -11.98 11.34 -15.06
CA PRO A 56 -11.14 10.16 -15.25
C PRO A 56 -9.66 10.57 -15.21
N VAL A 57 -8.88 9.87 -14.40
CA VAL A 57 -7.41 9.99 -14.40
C VAL A 57 -6.91 9.35 -15.68
N GLU A 58 -6.68 10.17 -16.70
CA GLU A 58 -5.87 9.82 -17.87
C GLU A 58 -4.41 9.77 -17.42
N LYS A 59 -3.86 8.56 -17.38
CA LYS A 59 -2.45 8.30 -17.14
C LYS A 59 -1.69 8.40 -18.46
N ASP A 60 -0.46 8.92 -18.32
CA ASP A 60 0.70 8.68 -19.19
C ASP A 60 0.91 9.60 -20.40
N THR A 61 1.33 10.85 -20.14
CA THR A 61 2.18 11.59 -21.08
C THR A 61 3.64 11.45 -20.63
N ASN A 62 4.35 10.55 -21.30
CA ASN A 62 5.78 10.35 -21.19
C ASN A 62 6.51 11.56 -21.82
N SER A 63 7.01 12.49 -21.00
CA SER A 63 7.97 13.52 -21.42
C SER A 63 9.39 12.95 -21.36
N SER A 64 9.92 12.58 -22.52
CA SER A 64 11.35 12.35 -22.72
C SER A 64 11.84 13.20 -23.89
N SER A 65 12.90 13.96 -23.62
CA SER A 65 13.84 14.63 -24.55
C SER A 65 13.27 15.72 -25.49
N GLU A 66 13.90 16.85 -25.79
CA GLU A 66 15.13 17.55 -25.39
C GLU A 66 15.11 18.87 -26.19
N GLY A 67 15.63 19.96 -25.60
CA GLY A 67 16.31 21.04 -26.33
C GLY A 67 15.57 21.83 -27.41
N GLN A 68 14.77 22.83 -27.02
CA GLN A 68 14.69 24.07 -27.81
C GLN A 68 15.65 25.07 -27.18
N GLU A 69 16.87 25.14 -27.70
CA GLU A 69 17.80 26.22 -27.43
C GLU A 69 18.27 26.85 -28.76
N LYS A 70 17.84 28.11 -28.92
CA LYS A 70 18.47 29.24 -29.65
C LYS A 70 18.36 29.29 -31.18
N ALA A 71 17.44 30.16 -31.61
CA ALA A 71 17.64 31.09 -32.70
C ALA A 71 18.50 32.28 -32.23
#